data_AF-A0A1B8TWK3-F1
#
_entry.id   AF-A0A1B8TWK3-F1
#
_cell.length_a   1.000
_cell.length_b   1.000
_cell.length_c   1.000
_cell.angle_alpha   90.00
_cell.angle_beta   90.00
_cell.angle_gamma   90.00
#
_symmetry.space_group_name_H-M   'P 1'
#
loop_
_entity.id
_entity.type
_entity.pdbx_description
1 polymer ?
#
loop_
_entity_poly.entity_id
_entity_poly.type
_entity_poly.pdbx_seq_one_letter_code
_entity_poly.pdbx_strand_id
1 'polypeptide(L)'
;MESSNKIPKLLVKASILSAIIFWIQVLFEDYNTVIRIIPYVFLSIIPIFIICSFTVFFSILILYYSVRNKMSNPEIFKRFFPYYTIVIFGICSYFIIISNFQTFVCIFFITAFFTLMQTWIWLCKLEINKISEEKNVS
;
A
#
# COMPACT_ATOMS: atom_id res chain seq x y z
N MET A 1 -18.61 2.01 -19.26
CA MET A 1 -18.31 3.06 -18.25
C MET A 1 -18.17 2.50 -16.82
N GLU A 2 -18.03 1.18 -16.62
CA GLU A 2 -17.97 0.52 -15.29
C GLU A 2 -16.57 0.37 -14.66
N SER A 3 -15.49 0.66 -15.40
CA SER A 3 -14.11 0.43 -14.94
C SER A 3 -13.64 1.42 -13.87
N SER A 4 -14.30 2.58 -13.71
CA SER A 4 -13.85 3.67 -12.83
C SER A 4 -14.08 3.38 -11.34
N ASN A 5 -15.12 2.62 -11.00
CA ASN A 5 -15.51 2.40 -9.60
C ASN A 5 -14.65 1.35 -8.85
N LYS A 6 -13.77 0.61 -9.56
CA LYS A 6 -12.95 -0.46 -8.98
C LYS A 6 -11.68 0.08 -8.27
N ILE A 7 -11.09 1.17 -8.77
CA ILE A 7 -9.87 1.78 -8.19
C ILE A 7 -10.16 2.53 -6.86
N PRO A 8 -11.22 3.35 -6.73
CA PRO A 8 -11.57 3.98 -5.46
C PRO A 8 -11.89 2.95 -4.37
N LYS A 9 -12.58 1.86 -4.74
CA LYS A 9 -12.89 0.75 -3.82
C LYS A 9 -11.62 0.04 -3.34
N LEU A 10 -10.61 -0.09 -4.21
CA LEU A 10 -9.28 -0.59 -3.84
C LEU A 10 -8.57 0.34 -2.85
N LEU A 11 -8.57 1.65 -3.11
CA LEU A 11 -7.96 2.66 -2.23
C LEU A 11 -8.59 2.65 -0.83
N VAL A 12 -9.91 2.59 -0.75
CA VAL A 12 -10.63 2.49 0.54
C VAL A 12 -10.24 1.20 1.27
N LYS A 13 -10.20 0.06 0.57
CA LYS A 13 -9.81 -1.23 1.16
C LYS A 13 -8.37 -1.22 1.67
N ALA A 14 -7.44 -0.63 0.91
CA ALA A 14 -6.04 -0.47 1.30
C ALA A 14 -5.89 0.44 2.52
N SER A 15 -6.64 1.54 2.56
CA SER A 15 -6.63 2.48 3.68
C SER A 15 -7.12 1.86 4.97
N ILE A 16 -8.21 1.09 4.90
CA ILE A 16 -8.73 0.33 6.06
C ILE A 16 -7.70 -0.69 6.54
N LEU A 17 -7.06 -1.42 5.61
CA LEU A 17 -6.01 -2.38 5.96
C LEU A 17 -4.82 -1.70 6.65
N SER A 18 -4.35 -0.57 6.10
CA SER A 18 -3.27 0.22 6.68
C SER A 18 -3.62 0.66 8.10
N ALA A 19 -4.85 1.14 8.32
CA ALA A 19 -5.31 1.53 9.64
C ALA A 19 -5.26 0.33 10.59
N ILE A 20 -5.80 -0.84 10.21
CA ILE A 20 -5.81 -2.04 11.05
C ILE A 20 -4.39 -2.47 11.43
N ILE A 21 -3.47 -2.55 10.46
CA ILE A 21 -2.09 -2.98 10.71
C ILE A 21 -1.40 -1.99 11.67
N PHE A 22 -1.56 -0.69 11.44
CA PHE A 22 -1.01 0.34 12.32
C PHE A 22 -1.51 0.19 13.75
N TRP A 23 -2.83 0.03 13.93
CA TRP A 23 -3.45 -0.08 15.25
C TRP A 23 -3.06 -1.37 15.99
N ILE A 24 -2.96 -2.50 15.29
CA ILE A 24 -2.46 -3.74 15.90
C ILE A 24 -1.07 -3.50 16.47
N GLN A 25 -0.16 -2.88 15.70
CA GLN A 25 1.20 -2.62 16.15
C GLN A 25 1.26 -1.66 17.35
N VAL A 26 0.45 -0.60 17.37
CA VAL A 26 0.37 0.35 18.50
C VAL A 26 -0.17 -0.32 19.77
N LEU A 27 -1.09 -1.29 19.66
CA LEU A 27 -1.62 -2.02 20.81
C LEU A 27 -0.60 -2.97 21.46
N PHE A 28 0.50 -3.29 20.78
CA PHE A 28 1.60 -4.09 21.34
C PHE A 28 2.66 -3.23 22.06
N GLU A 29 2.55 -1.90 22.04
CA GLU A 29 3.42 -1.01 22.83
C GLU A 29 2.96 -0.91 24.31
N ASP A 30 3.88 -0.46 25.17
CA ASP A 30 3.64 -0.32 26.62
C ASP A 30 2.43 0.57 26.94
N TYR A 31 1.63 0.15 27.92
CA TYR A 31 0.38 0.80 28.34
C TYR A 31 0.53 2.32 28.62
N ASN A 32 1.64 2.74 29.25
CA ASN A 32 1.93 4.15 29.53
C ASN A 32 2.21 4.97 28.26
N THR A 33 2.80 4.34 27.25
CA THR A 33 3.08 4.92 25.95
C THR A 33 1.79 5.04 25.15
N VAL A 34 0.94 4.01 25.18
CA VAL A 34 -0.37 3.99 24.51
C VAL A 34 -1.27 5.14 24.97
N ILE A 35 -1.46 5.35 26.28
CA ILE A 35 -2.33 6.43 26.80
C ILE A 35 -1.88 7.82 26.33
N ARG A 36 -0.58 8.04 26.24
CA ARG A 36 0.00 9.33 25.86
C ARG A 36 -0.11 9.60 24.35
N ILE A 37 -0.15 8.54 23.54
CA ILE A 37 -0.20 8.61 22.08
C ILE A 37 -1.64 8.63 21.57
N ILE A 38 -2.63 8.07 22.29
CA ILE A 38 -4.08 8.06 21.93
C ILE A 38 -4.59 9.34 21.23
N PRO A 39 -4.39 10.56 21.78
CA PRO A 39 -4.89 11.78 21.12
C PRO A 39 -4.15 12.12 19.81
N TYR A 40 -2.88 11.76 19.70
CA TYR A 40 -2.11 11.89 18.46
C TYR A 40 -2.51 10.83 17.41
N VAL A 41 -3.26 9.79 17.80
CA VAL A 41 -3.64 8.73 16.86
C VAL A 41 -4.70 9.17 15.86
N PHE A 42 -5.70 9.94 16.28
CA PHE A 42 -6.67 10.49 15.31
C PHE A 42 -6.02 11.49 14.36
N LEU A 43 -5.02 12.21 14.86
CA LEU A 43 -4.25 13.16 14.07
C LEU A 43 -3.33 12.48 13.07
N SER A 44 -2.81 11.27 13.37
CA SER A 44 -1.91 10.52 12.50
C SER A 44 -2.62 9.80 11.35
N ILE A 45 -3.91 9.51 11.48
CA ILE A 45 -4.71 8.90 10.39
C ILE A 45 -4.70 9.77 9.13
N ILE A 46 -4.76 11.10 9.29
CA ILE A 46 -4.79 12.05 8.16
C ILE A 46 -3.49 12.00 7.34
N PRO A 47 -2.29 12.22 7.91
CA PRO A 47 -1.04 12.13 7.15
C PRO A 47 -0.77 10.70 6.65
N ILE A 48 -1.12 9.66 7.42
CA ILE A 48 -1.00 8.26 6.96
C ILE A 48 -1.86 8.04 5.72
N PHE A 49 -3.12 8.49 5.74
CA PHE A 49 -4.04 8.34 4.61
C PHE A 49 -3.57 9.12 3.38
N ILE A 50 -3.09 10.35 3.56
CA ILE A 50 -2.56 11.17 2.47
C ILE A 50 -1.33 10.52 1.86
N ILE A 51 -0.35 10.11 2.68
CA ILE A 51 0.90 9.52 2.20
C ILE A 51 0.64 8.15 1.55
N CYS A 52 -0.19 7.29 2.16
CA CYS A 52 -0.57 6.01 1.55
C CYS A 52 -1.31 6.23 0.24
N SER A 53 -2.29 7.14 0.18
CA SER A 53 -3.03 7.43 -1.04
C SER A 53 -2.11 7.97 -2.14
N PHE A 54 -1.19 8.88 -1.81
CA PHE A 54 -0.21 9.40 -2.76
C PHE A 54 0.73 8.31 -3.26
N THR A 55 1.27 7.49 -2.36
CA THR A 55 2.24 6.44 -2.72
C THR A 55 1.58 5.36 -3.57
N VAL A 56 0.36 4.95 -3.22
CA VAL A 56 -0.44 4.03 -4.03
C VAL A 56 -0.78 4.66 -5.38
N PHE A 57 -1.23 5.91 -5.41
CA PHE A 57 -1.58 6.58 -6.66
C PHE A 57 -0.35 6.71 -7.58
N PHE A 58 0.78 7.20 -7.08
CA PHE A 58 2.01 7.33 -7.86
C PHE A 58 2.57 5.98 -8.30
N SER A 59 2.72 5.01 -7.39
CA SER A 59 3.28 3.70 -7.74
C SER A 59 2.44 2.99 -8.80
N ILE A 60 1.12 3.01 -8.65
CA ILE A 60 0.20 2.40 -9.61
C ILE A 60 0.20 3.16 -10.92
N LEU A 61 0.05 4.49 -10.88
CA LEU A 61 -0.13 5.29 -12.09
C LEU A 61 1.15 5.33 -12.93
N ILE A 62 2.32 5.40 -12.30
CA ILE A 62 3.60 5.41 -13.01
C ILE A 62 3.92 4.06 -13.63
N LEU A 63 3.68 2.94 -12.93
CA LEU A 63 3.95 1.60 -13.46
C LEU A 63 2.89 1.15 -14.46
N TYR A 64 1.62 1.44 -14.21
CA TYR A 64 0.53 1.13 -15.14
C TYR A 64 0.68 1.92 -16.45
N TYR A 65 0.87 3.24 -16.38
CA TYR A 65 0.97 4.06 -17.58
C TYR A 65 2.22 3.73 -18.41
N SER A 66 3.36 3.45 -17.74
CA SER A 66 4.62 3.19 -18.43
C SER A 66 4.67 1.83 -19.15
N VAL A 67 3.90 0.83 -18.68
CA VAL A 67 4.02 -0.55 -19.17
C VAL A 67 2.79 -1.04 -19.94
N ARG A 68 1.64 -0.34 -19.86
CA ARG A 68 0.38 -0.66 -20.57
C ARG A 68 0.54 -0.93 -22.07
N ASN A 69 1.49 -0.28 -22.74
CA ASN A 69 1.66 -0.39 -24.18
C ASN A 69 2.57 -1.56 -24.63
N LYS A 70 3.19 -2.32 -23.71
CA LYS A 70 4.28 -3.26 -24.08
C LYS A 70 4.10 -4.70 -23.61
N MET A 71 3.33 -4.98 -22.55
CA MET A 71 3.20 -6.32 -21.97
C MET A 71 1.79 -6.59 -21.42
N SER A 72 1.45 -7.87 -21.29
CA SER A 72 0.23 -8.28 -20.61
C SER A 72 0.37 -8.07 -19.09
N ASN A 73 -0.68 -7.59 -18.43
CA ASN A 73 -0.71 -7.30 -16.98
C ASN A 73 -0.16 -8.43 -16.06
N PRO A 74 -0.45 -9.74 -16.28
CA PRO A 74 0.13 -10.79 -15.44
C PRO A 74 1.65 -10.95 -15.61
N GLU A 75 2.21 -10.68 -16.79
CA GLU A 75 3.65 -10.70 -17.01
C GLU A 75 4.35 -9.51 -16.36
N ILE A 76 3.71 -8.33 -16.39
CA ILE A 76 4.19 -7.13 -15.71
C ILE A 76 4.32 -7.41 -14.21
N PHE A 77 3.28 -8.00 -13.60
CA PHE A 77 3.31 -8.34 -12.18
C PHE A 77 4.44 -9.33 -11.86
N LYS A 78 4.49 -10.47 -12.55
CA LYS A 78 5.48 -11.52 -12.26
C LYS A 78 6.92 -11.01 -12.38
N ARG A 79 7.15 -10.08 -13.31
CA ARG A 79 8.47 -9.52 -13.55
C ARG A 79 8.81 -8.36 -12.60
N PHE A 80 7.92 -7.39 -12.40
CA PHE A 80 8.22 -6.15 -11.69
C PHE A 80 7.93 -6.21 -10.18
N PHE A 81 6.99 -7.03 -9.73
CA PHE A 81 6.65 -7.15 -8.31
C PHE A 81 7.86 -7.48 -7.42
N PRO A 82 8.69 -8.51 -7.71
CA PRO A 82 9.84 -8.81 -6.84
C PRO A 82 10.84 -7.65 -6.75
N TYR A 83 11.12 -6.96 -7.86
CA TYR A 83 12.03 -5.79 -7.84
C TYR A 83 11.42 -4.62 -7.07
N TYR A 84 10.12 -4.35 -7.27
CA TYR A 84 9.40 -3.33 -6.53
C TYR A 84 9.44 -3.61 -5.02
N THR A 85 9.15 -4.85 -4.60
CA THR A 85 9.19 -5.26 -3.19
C THR A 85 10.57 -5.03 -2.57
N ILE A 86 11.65 -5.40 -3.26
CA ILE A 86 13.02 -5.20 -2.78
C ILE A 86 13.35 -3.71 -2.62
N VAL A 87 12.97 -2.89 -3.60
CA VAL A 87 13.22 -1.44 -3.56
C VAL A 87 12.46 -0.79 -2.40
N ILE A 88 11.17 -1.08 -2.25
CA ILE A 88 10.36 -0.52 -1.14
C ILE A 88 10.87 -1.04 0.20
N PHE A 89 11.24 -2.31 0.32
CA PHE A 89 11.84 -2.85 1.54
C PHE A 89 13.13 -2.12 1.91
N GLY A 90 13.99 -1.86 0.92
CA GLY A 90 15.23 -1.10 1.11
C GLY A 90 14.97 0.34 1.58
N ILE A 91 14.00 1.03 0.97
CA ILE A 91 13.61 2.39 1.35
C ILE A 91 13.06 2.42 2.79
N CYS A 92 12.11 1.53 3.10
CA CYS A 92 11.54 1.43 4.45
C CYS A 92 12.63 1.12 5.48
N SER A 93 13.54 0.19 5.20
CA SER A 93 14.65 -0.17 6.09
C SER A 93 15.63 0.99 6.28
N TYR A 94 15.97 1.72 5.21
CA TYR A 94 16.85 2.88 5.27
C TYR A 94 16.30 3.98 6.19
N PHE A 95 15.01 4.30 6.07
CA PHE A 95 14.39 5.31 6.93
C PHE A 95 14.25 4.85 8.39
N ILE A 96 14.03 3.55 8.63
CA ILE A 96 14.04 3.00 9.99
C ILE A 96 15.43 3.17 10.61
N ILE A 97 16.50 2.83 9.88
CA ILE A 97 17.88 2.93 10.37
C ILE A 97 18.25 4.38 10.66
N ILE A 98 17.97 5.32 9.74
CA ILE A 98 18.33 6.74 9.93
C ILE A 98 17.53 7.39 11.06
N SER A 99 16.33 6.89 11.35
CA SER A 99 15.52 7.33 12.49
C SER A 99 15.96 6.74 13.83
N ASN A 100 17.06 5.98 13.85
CA ASN A 100 17.58 5.30 15.04
C ASN A 100 16.54 4.41 15.72
N PHE A 101 15.75 3.69 14.91
CA PHE A 101 14.72 2.75 15.37
C PHE A 101 13.64 3.36 16.28
N GLN A 102 13.31 4.63 16.11
CA GLN A 102 12.17 5.25 16.80
C GLN A 102 10.88 4.44 16.56
N THR A 103 10.19 4.06 17.63
CA THR A 103 9.09 3.09 17.56
C THR A 103 7.98 3.53 16.61
N PHE A 104 7.58 4.80 16.68
CA PHE A 104 6.57 5.37 15.78
C PHE A 104 6.98 5.26 14.30
N VAL A 105 8.26 5.53 14.00
CA VAL A 105 8.81 5.48 12.65
C VAL A 105 8.86 4.03 12.14
N CYS A 106 9.28 3.10 12.99
CA CYS A 106 9.24 1.67 12.71
C CYS A 106 7.82 1.19 12.37
N ILE A 107 6.84 1.49 13.23
CA ILE A 107 5.44 1.10 13.04
C ILE A 107 4.90 1.68 11.73
N PHE A 108 5.20 2.95 11.44
CA PHE A 108 4.78 3.61 10.21
C PHE A 108 5.33 2.91 8.95
N PHE A 109 6.65 2.70 8.87
CA PHE A 109 7.27 2.13 7.67
C PHE A 109 6.95 0.65 7.47
N ILE A 110 6.79 -0.12 8.56
CA ILE A 110 6.31 -1.51 8.50
C ILE A 110 4.88 -1.54 7.95
N THR A 111 3.99 -0.70 8.47
CA THR A 111 2.60 -0.59 8.00
C THR A 111 2.55 -0.20 6.53
N ALA A 112 3.33 0.80 6.13
CA ALA A 112 3.40 1.28 4.75
C ALA A 112 3.88 0.17 3.80
N PHE A 113 4.94 -0.56 4.17
CA PHE A 113 5.46 -1.68 3.39
C PHE A 113 4.39 -2.74 3.13
N PHE A 114 3.75 -3.26 4.18
CA PHE A 114 2.73 -4.30 4.02
C PHE A 114 1.50 -3.83 3.25
N THR A 115 1.06 -2.59 3.48
CA THR A 115 -0.06 -1.99 2.75
C THR A 115 0.24 -1.86 1.26
N LEU A 116 1.45 -1.41 0.90
CA LEU A 116 1.88 -1.28 -0.49
C LEU A 116 1.93 -2.65 -1.19
N MET A 117 2.45 -3.68 -0.52
CA MET A 117 2.48 -5.04 -1.07
C MET A 117 1.07 -5.59 -1.31
N GLN A 118 0.18 -5.45 -0.33
CA GLN A 118 -1.20 -5.93 -0.44
C GLN A 118 -1.99 -5.18 -1.51
N THR A 119 -1.78 -3.86 -1.62
CA THR A 119 -2.41 -3.04 -2.66
C THR A 119 -1.97 -3.46 -4.06
N TRP A 120 -0.68 -3.75 -4.24
CA TRP A 120 -0.14 -4.27 -5.49
C TRP A 120 -0.78 -5.60 -5.91
N ILE A 121 -0.87 -6.55 -4.97
CA ILE A 121 -1.50 -7.86 -5.23
C ILE A 121 -2.98 -7.69 -5.62
N TRP A 122 -3.72 -6.82 -4.92
CA TRP A 122 -5.13 -6.56 -5.23
C TRP A 122 -5.34 -5.84 -6.55
N LEU A 123 -4.47 -4.90 -6.91
CA LEU A 123 -4.50 -4.25 -8.21
C LEU A 123 -4.40 -5.29 -9.33
N CYS A 124 -3.43 -6.21 -9.23
CA CYS A 124 -3.26 -7.26 -10.23
C CYS A 124 -4.48 -8.18 -10.31
N LYS A 125 -5.09 -8.53 -9.18
CA LYS A 125 -6.31 -9.34 -9.16
C LYS A 125 -7.48 -8.62 -9.85
N LEU A 126 -7.62 -7.30 -9.69
CA LEU A 126 -8.64 -6.52 -10.38
C LEU A 126 -8.44 -6.49 -11.89
N GLU A 127 -7.20 -6.43 -12.35
CA GLU A 127 -6.90 -6.42 -13.78
C GLU A 127 -7.07 -7.78 -14.44
N ILE A 128 -6.68 -8.87 -13.78
CA ILE A 128 -6.92 -10.24 -14.26
C ILE A 128 -8.42 -10.47 -14.45
N ASN A 129 -9.24 -10.05 -13.47
CA ASN A 129 -10.69 -10.18 -13.55
C ASN A 129 -11.29 -9.37 -14.71
N LYS A 130 -10.74 -8.18 -15.00
CA LYS A 130 -11.19 -7.37 -16.14
C LYS A 130 -10.91 -8.03 -17.48
N ILE A 131 -9.72 -8.63 -17.65
CA ILE A 131 -9.34 -9.35 -18.89
C ILE A 131 -10.21 -10.60 -19.08
N SER A 132 -10.56 -11.32 -18.01
CA SER A 132 -11.47 -12.47 -18.09
C SER A 132 -12.90 -12.06 -18.44
N GLU A 133 -13.38 -10.91 -17.96
CA GLU A 133 -14.69 -10.36 -18.34
C GLU A 133 -14.72 -9.99 -19.83
N GLU A 134 -13.67 -9.34 -20.36
CA GLU A 134 -13.60 -8.99 -21.78
C GLU A 134 -13.50 -10.21 -22.72
N LYS A 135 -12.80 -11.29 -22.31
CA LYS A 135 -12.71 -12.54 -23.09
C LYS A 135 -13.98 -13.40 -23.09
N ASN A 136 -14.84 -13.26 -22.10
CA ASN A 136 -16.10 -14.01 -22.03
C ASN A 136 -17.26 -13.34 -22.79
N VAL A 137 -17.04 -12.11 -23.28
CA VAL A 137 -18.02 -11.33 -24.04
C VAL A 137 -17.70 -11.31 -25.55
N SER A 138 -16.53 -11.81 -25.96
CA SER A 138 -16.10 -12.02 -27.35
C SER A 138 -16.31 -13.46 -27.81
#